data_AF-A0A9W6LPA1-F1
#
_entry.id   AF-A0A9W6LPA1-F1
#
_cell.length_a   1.000
_cell.length_b   1.000
_cell.length_c   1.000
_cell.angle_alpha   90.00
_cell.angle_beta   90.00
_cell.angle_gamma   90.00
#
_symmetry.space_group_name_H-M   'P 1'
#
loop_
_entity.id
_entity.type
_entity.pdbx_description
1 polymer ?
#
loop_
_entity_poly.entity_id
_entity_poly.type
_entity_poly.pdbx_seq_one_letter_code
_entity_poly.pdbx_strand_id
1 'polypeptide(L)'
;MRKKIKMPVPKIINEVLEKDCHHFGITKEKLCNEVILKMGYKPLIKYHKMMTFEEKVDLQFNLQVETQKYYKDIWKENNATSDAELVRTILSTYINLSPFLREKIIMDTKLRFILELLREKHIVKIEVDGKIIEAELMEILRCSETNYLKVIHSQGEEYLSKLEIIRK
;
A
#
# COMPACT_ATOMS: atom_id res chain seq x y z
N MET A 1 -0.48 24.92 -6.68
CA MET A 1 0.39 24.69 -5.50
C MET A 1 -0.02 23.35 -4.89
N ARG A 2 0.92 22.46 -4.55
CA ARG A 2 0.54 21.18 -3.94
C ARG A 2 0.12 21.39 -2.48
N LYS A 3 -1.03 20.83 -2.08
CA LYS A 3 -1.50 20.92 -0.69
C LYS A 3 -0.58 20.10 0.21
N LYS A 4 0.00 20.74 1.22
CA LYS A 4 0.87 20.10 2.20
C LYS A 4 0.04 19.63 3.41
N ILE A 5 0.22 18.38 3.80
CA ILE A 5 -0.36 17.81 5.02
C ILE A 5 0.75 17.73 6.07
N LYS A 6 0.49 18.28 7.27
CA LYS A 6 1.34 18.14 8.45
C LYS A 6 0.47 17.87 9.66
N MET A 7 0.74 16.81 10.40
CA MET A 7 -0.03 16.46 11.60
C MET A 7 0.76 15.53 12.53
N PRO A 8 0.52 15.60 13.85
CA PRO A 8 1.00 14.58 14.77
C PRO A 8 0.18 13.29 14.58
N VAL A 9 0.86 12.15 14.58
CA VAL A 9 0.26 10.80 14.49
C VAL A 9 0.85 9.89 15.57
N PRO A 10 0.11 8.88 16.06
CA PRO A 10 0.70 7.80 16.86
C PRO A 10 1.94 7.20 16.17
N LYS A 11 3.02 6.98 16.92
CA LYS A 11 4.31 6.50 16.42
C LYS A 11 4.19 5.22 15.59
N ILE A 12 3.37 4.26 16.04
CA ILE A 12 3.08 3.03 15.30
C ILE A 12 2.59 3.27 13.86
N ILE A 13 1.89 4.37 13.57
CA ILE A 13 1.49 4.71 12.20
C ILE A 13 2.74 4.94 11.34
N ASN A 14 3.71 5.71 11.85
CA ASN A 14 4.94 5.98 11.11
C ASN A 14 5.78 4.71 10.92
N GLU A 15 5.89 3.86 11.93
CA GLU A 15 6.66 2.61 11.88
C GLU A 15 6.10 1.63 10.83
N VAL A 16 4.77 1.44 10.80
CA VAL A 16 4.12 0.58 9.81
C VAL A 16 4.28 1.16 8.40
N LEU A 17 4.12 2.47 8.23
CA LEU A 17 4.33 3.13 6.93
C LEU A 17 5.79 2.99 6.46
N GLU A 18 6.78 3.07 7.34
CA GLU A 18 8.19 2.88 6.99
C GLU A 18 8.49 1.46 6.57
N LYS A 19 7.95 0.47 7.30
CA LYS A 19 8.05 -0.95 6.93
C LYS A 19 7.44 -1.21 5.56
N ASP A 20 6.26 -0.67 5.31
CA ASP A 20 5.57 -0.79 4.02
C ASP A 20 6.32 -0.07 2.90
N CYS A 21 6.85 1.13 3.15
CA CYS A 21 7.70 1.84 2.18
C CYS A 21 8.93 1.03 1.77
N HIS A 22 9.62 0.44 2.74
CA HIS A 22 10.77 -0.42 2.47
C HIS A 22 10.39 -1.66 1.67
N HIS A 23 9.31 -2.35 2.06
CA HIS A 23 8.84 -3.57 1.40
C HIS A 23 8.32 -3.30 -0.02
N PHE A 24 7.61 -2.20 -0.24
CA PHE A 24 7.05 -1.83 -1.54
C PHE A 24 8.02 -1.08 -2.45
N GLY A 25 9.17 -0.63 -1.95
CA GLY A 25 10.11 0.18 -2.72
C GLY A 25 9.55 1.55 -3.13
N ILE A 26 8.68 2.16 -2.31
CA ILE A 26 8.07 3.47 -2.59
C ILE A 26 8.30 4.47 -1.47
N THR A 27 8.28 5.76 -1.81
CA THR A 27 8.44 6.84 -0.83
C THR A 27 7.24 6.95 0.10
N LYS A 28 7.46 7.49 1.31
CA LYS A 28 6.39 7.76 2.29
C LYS A 28 5.31 8.69 1.73
N GLU A 29 5.70 9.69 0.93
CA GLU A 29 4.75 10.57 0.25
C GLU A 29 3.87 9.78 -0.74
N LYS A 30 4.46 8.91 -1.58
CA LYS A 30 3.70 8.09 -2.52
C LYS A 30 2.76 7.14 -1.77
N LEU A 31 3.25 6.44 -0.75
CA LEU A 31 2.42 5.53 0.04
C LEU A 31 1.23 6.24 0.69
N CYS A 32 1.44 7.40 1.34
CA CYS A 32 0.34 8.14 1.95
C CYS A 32 -0.73 8.55 0.93
N ASN A 33 -0.32 9.00 -0.27
CA ASN A 33 -1.24 9.37 -1.34
C ASN A 33 -2.04 8.16 -1.88
N GLU A 34 -1.38 7.02 -2.08
CA GLU A 34 -2.04 5.76 -2.48
C GLU A 34 -3.04 5.29 -1.42
N VAL A 35 -2.65 5.30 -0.14
CA VAL A 35 -3.55 4.92 0.96
C VAL A 35 -4.76 5.84 0.99
N ILE A 36 -4.59 7.16 0.90
CA ILE A 36 -5.70 8.12 0.86
C ILE A 36 -6.67 7.80 -0.28
N LEU A 37 -6.15 7.61 -1.50
CA LEU A 37 -7.00 7.35 -2.67
C LEU A 37 -7.74 6.02 -2.57
N LYS A 38 -7.06 4.95 -2.14
CA LYS A 38 -7.61 3.59 -2.15
C LYS A 38 -8.44 3.26 -0.93
N MET A 39 -8.26 3.98 0.18
CA MET A 39 -9.01 3.79 1.42
C MET A 39 -10.06 4.86 1.65
N GLY A 40 -9.94 6.04 1.03
CA GLY A 40 -10.78 7.20 1.34
C GLY A 40 -12.29 6.99 1.15
N TYR A 41 -12.70 6.00 0.35
CA TYR A 41 -14.11 5.66 0.13
C TYR A 41 -14.53 4.35 0.83
N LYS A 42 -13.65 3.74 1.61
CA LYS A 42 -13.93 2.50 2.35
C LYS A 42 -14.46 2.81 3.74
N PRO A 43 -15.14 1.87 4.42
CA PRO A 43 -15.48 2.02 5.82
C PRO A 43 -14.23 2.29 6.66
N LEU A 44 -14.21 3.44 7.32
CA LEU A 44 -13.08 3.87 8.15
C LEU A 44 -13.40 3.76 9.64
N ILE A 45 -12.39 3.40 10.43
CA ILE A 45 -12.47 3.33 11.88
C ILE A 45 -11.43 4.28 12.45
N LYS A 46 -11.82 5.06 13.46
CA LYS A 46 -10.95 6.04 14.13
C LYS A 46 -10.01 5.38 15.14
N TYR A 47 -9.25 4.37 14.71
CA TYR A 47 -8.35 3.61 15.58
C TYR A 47 -7.30 4.50 16.25
N HIS A 48 -6.91 5.62 15.64
CA HIS A 48 -6.02 6.60 16.28
C HIS A 48 -6.54 7.14 17.61
N LYS A 49 -7.87 7.11 17.84
CA LYS A 49 -8.47 7.50 19.12
C LYS A 49 -8.31 6.44 20.22
N MET A 50 -8.04 5.20 19.84
CA MET A 50 -7.75 4.10 20.78
C MET A 50 -6.26 4.01 21.10
N MET A 51 -5.42 4.67 20.31
CA MET A 51 -3.95 4.71 20.44
C MET A 51 -3.46 5.91 21.26
N THR A 52 -4.19 6.32 22.30
CA THR A 52 -3.84 7.50 23.10
C THR A 52 -2.58 7.32 23.94
N PHE A 53 -2.20 6.07 24.19
CA PHE A 53 -0.99 5.68 24.92
C PHE A 53 0.29 5.78 24.06
N GLU A 54 0.16 5.88 22.74
CA GLU A 54 1.30 5.99 21.82
C GLU A 54 1.95 7.38 21.89
N GLU A 55 3.28 7.40 21.79
CA GLU A 55 4.02 8.63 21.50
C GLU A 55 3.53 9.24 20.18
N LYS A 56 3.49 10.58 20.10
CA LYS A 56 3.11 11.28 18.86
C LYS A 56 4.35 11.75 18.12
N VAL A 57 4.40 11.46 16.82
CA VAL A 57 5.44 11.94 15.90
C VAL A 57 4.82 12.79 14.79
N ASP A 58 5.57 13.76 14.29
CA ASP A 58 5.14 14.61 13.18
C ASP A 58 5.22 13.84 11.85
N LEU A 59 4.08 13.68 11.18
CA LEU A 59 4.00 13.18 9.81
C LEU A 59 3.74 14.35 8.85
N GLN A 60 4.54 14.42 7.78
CA GLN A 60 4.44 15.48 6.78
C GLN A 60 4.65 14.94 5.36
N PHE A 61 3.76 15.31 4.44
CA PHE A 61 3.88 14.98 3.01
C PHE A 61 3.03 15.93 2.16
N ASN A 62 3.28 15.97 0.85
CA ASN A 62 2.43 16.73 -0.07
C ASN A 62 1.41 15.81 -0.74
N LEU A 63 0.19 16.32 -0.92
CA LEU A 63 -0.78 15.65 -1.77
C LEU A 63 -0.31 15.72 -3.24
N GLN A 64 -0.31 14.59 -3.92
CA GLN A 64 -0.04 14.51 -5.35
C GLN A 64 -1.22 15.09 -6.14
N VAL A 65 -1.00 15.40 -7.43
CA VAL A 65 -2.00 16.09 -8.26
C VAL A 65 -3.26 15.23 -8.40
N GLU A 66 -3.06 13.94 -8.61
CA GLU A 66 -4.09 12.90 -8.74
C GLU A 66 -4.87 12.79 -7.43
N THR A 67 -4.19 12.74 -6.28
CA THR A 67 -4.84 12.69 -4.97
C THR A 67 -5.66 13.94 -4.69
N GLN A 68 -5.13 15.14 -4.99
CA GLN A 68 -5.85 16.40 -4.81
C GLN A 68 -7.16 16.46 -5.58
N LYS A 69 -7.21 15.86 -6.79
CA LYS A 69 -8.42 15.81 -7.62
C LYS A 69 -9.59 15.17 -6.89
N TYR A 70 -9.35 14.07 -6.17
CA TYR A 70 -10.39 13.31 -5.46
C TYR A 70 -10.52 13.67 -3.98
N TYR A 71 -9.53 14.37 -3.42
CA TYR A 71 -9.45 14.65 -1.99
C TYR A 71 -10.67 15.38 -1.43
N LYS A 72 -11.23 16.34 -2.19
CA LYS A 72 -12.42 17.09 -1.77
C LYS A 72 -13.67 16.20 -1.67
N ASP A 73 -13.78 15.18 -2.51
CA ASP A 73 -14.91 14.26 -2.48
C ASP A 73 -14.74 13.24 -1.36
N ILE A 74 -13.54 12.69 -1.18
CA ILE A 74 -13.17 11.87 -0.02
C ILE A 74 -13.50 12.61 1.28
N TRP A 75 -13.18 13.91 1.36
CA TRP A 75 -13.49 14.73 2.52
C TRP A 75 -14.97 14.74 2.88
N LYS A 76 -15.81 15.02 1.88
CA LYS A 76 -17.26 15.14 2.04
C LYS A 76 -17.86 13.79 2.41
N GLU A 77 -17.45 12.72 1.72
CA GLU A 77 -17.93 11.36 1.97
C GLU A 77 -17.73 10.95 3.44
N ASN A 78 -16.60 11.34 4.02
CA ASN A 78 -16.26 11.00 5.39
C ASN A 78 -16.78 12.00 6.45
N ASN A 79 -17.54 13.02 6.05
CA ASN A 79 -17.98 14.11 6.93
C ASN A 79 -16.83 14.67 7.78
N ALA A 80 -15.68 14.88 7.14
CA ALA A 80 -14.45 15.21 7.83
C ALA A 80 -14.49 16.62 8.44
N THR A 81 -13.96 16.74 9.67
CA THR A 81 -13.88 18.01 10.40
C THR A 81 -12.56 18.75 10.17
N SER A 82 -11.49 18.03 9.82
CA SER A 82 -10.16 18.60 9.54
C SER A 82 -9.27 17.60 8.78
N ASP A 83 -8.21 18.12 8.14
CA ASP A 83 -7.30 17.30 7.30
C ASP A 83 -6.56 16.32 8.17
N ALA A 84 -6.13 16.80 9.34
CA ALA A 84 -5.49 15.98 10.33
C ALA A 84 -6.40 14.83 10.80
N GLU A 85 -7.69 15.09 11.07
CA GLU A 85 -8.61 14.04 11.53
C GLU A 85 -8.93 13.03 10.43
N LEU A 86 -9.21 13.48 9.20
CA LEU A 86 -9.47 12.58 8.08
C LEU A 86 -8.27 11.69 7.80
N VAL A 87 -7.08 12.27 7.63
CA VAL A 87 -5.90 11.50 7.25
C VAL A 87 -5.47 10.58 8.40
N ARG A 88 -5.54 11.00 9.67
CA ARG A 88 -5.33 10.08 10.81
C ARG A 88 -6.32 8.92 10.82
N THR A 89 -7.57 9.17 10.50
CA THR A 89 -8.60 8.12 10.44
C THR A 89 -8.28 7.11 9.33
N ILE A 90 -7.95 7.60 8.13
CA ILE A 90 -7.57 6.75 6.99
C ILE A 90 -6.31 5.93 7.31
N LEU A 91 -5.24 6.58 7.76
CA LEU A 91 -3.96 5.91 8.03
C LEU A 91 -4.08 4.92 9.19
N SER A 92 -4.80 5.26 10.26
CA SER A 92 -5.02 4.34 11.37
C SER A 92 -5.89 3.15 10.95
N THR A 93 -6.88 3.34 10.08
CA THR A 93 -7.61 2.21 9.47
C THR A 93 -6.67 1.31 8.67
N TYR A 94 -5.81 1.91 7.85
CA TYR A 94 -4.86 1.18 7.01
C TYR A 94 -3.86 0.35 7.82
N ILE A 95 -3.18 0.93 8.80
CA ILE A 95 -2.12 0.23 9.55
C ILE A 95 -2.64 -0.92 10.42
N ASN A 96 -3.93 -0.91 10.76
CA ASN A 96 -4.60 -2.00 11.48
C ASN A 96 -4.98 -3.19 10.58
N LEU A 97 -4.77 -3.10 9.27
CA LEU A 97 -4.90 -4.25 8.38
C LEU A 97 -3.63 -5.11 8.41
N SER A 98 -3.78 -6.42 8.24
CA SER A 98 -2.63 -7.32 8.06
C SER A 98 -1.78 -6.94 6.83
N PRO A 99 -0.46 -7.18 6.83
CA PRO A 99 0.43 -6.74 5.75
C PRO A 99 -0.01 -7.15 4.33
N PHE A 100 -0.45 -8.39 4.11
CA PHE A 100 -0.97 -8.83 2.80
C PHE A 100 -2.21 -8.07 2.34
N LEU A 101 -3.08 -7.62 3.26
CA LEU A 101 -4.25 -6.81 2.92
C LEU A 101 -3.83 -5.40 2.51
N ARG A 102 -2.85 -4.83 3.23
CA ARG A 102 -2.27 -3.53 2.88
C ARG A 102 -1.62 -3.59 1.50
N GLU A 103 -0.83 -4.61 1.23
CA GLU A 103 -0.21 -4.83 -0.08
C GLU A 103 -1.25 -5.04 -1.19
N LYS A 104 -2.29 -5.86 -0.96
CA LYS A 104 -3.41 -6.01 -1.90
C LYS A 104 -4.06 -4.68 -2.25
N ILE A 105 -4.24 -3.78 -1.28
CA ILE A 105 -4.82 -2.46 -1.52
C ILE A 105 -3.89 -1.63 -2.41
N ILE A 106 -2.62 -1.49 -2.01
CA ILE A 106 -1.65 -0.66 -2.73
C ILE A 106 -1.39 -1.21 -4.14
N MET A 107 -1.26 -2.51 -4.29
CA MET A 107 -0.86 -3.19 -5.53
C MET A 107 -2.03 -3.87 -6.26
N ASP A 108 -3.28 -3.46 -6.03
CA ASP A 108 -4.48 -4.11 -6.59
C ASP A 108 -4.38 -4.39 -8.10
N THR A 109 -3.92 -3.42 -8.90
CA THR A 109 -3.74 -3.59 -10.35
C THR A 109 -2.72 -4.67 -10.70
N LYS A 110 -1.54 -4.65 -10.05
CA LYS A 110 -0.47 -5.63 -10.25
C LYS A 110 -0.92 -7.03 -9.81
N LEU A 111 -1.59 -7.12 -8.66
CA LEU A 111 -2.15 -8.36 -8.14
C LEU A 111 -3.19 -8.96 -9.09
N ARG A 112 -4.14 -8.16 -9.60
CA ARG A 112 -5.13 -8.63 -10.58
C ARG A 112 -4.48 -9.18 -11.84
N PHE A 113 -3.49 -8.46 -12.36
CA PHE A 113 -2.75 -8.90 -13.54
C PHE A 113 -2.04 -10.25 -13.32
N ILE A 114 -1.39 -10.44 -12.17
CA ILE A 114 -0.74 -11.71 -11.84
C ILE A 114 -1.77 -12.84 -11.65
N LEU A 115 -2.91 -12.56 -11.03
CA LEU A 115 -4.01 -13.53 -10.88
C LEU A 115 -4.61 -13.94 -12.23
N GLU A 116 -4.62 -13.05 -13.22
CA GLU A 116 -5.01 -13.39 -14.60
C GLU A 116 -3.99 -14.32 -15.24
N LEU A 117 -2.70 -13.98 -15.17
CA LEU A 117 -1.62 -14.82 -15.72
C LEU A 117 -1.58 -16.23 -15.11
N LEU A 118 -1.81 -16.33 -13.79
CA LEU A 118 -1.89 -17.61 -13.09
C LEU A 118 -3.02 -18.51 -13.59
N ARG A 119 -4.15 -17.90 -13.97
CA ARG A 119 -5.32 -18.64 -14.48
C ARG A 119 -5.03 -19.25 -15.84
N GLU A 120 -4.26 -18.54 -16.65
CA GLU A 120 -3.95 -18.92 -18.03
C GLU A 120 -2.69 -19.79 -18.16
N LYS A 121 -1.94 -19.98 -17.06
CA LYS A 121 -0.68 -20.75 -16.99
C LYS A 121 0.37 -20.26 -18.00
N HIS A 122 0.49 -18.94 -18.13
CA HIS A 122 1.44 -18.32 -19.05
C HIS A 122 2.89 -18.42 -18.54
N ILE A 123 3.80 -18.80 -19.44
CA ILE A 123 5.23 -18.54 -19.27
C ILE A 123 5.45 -17.05 -19.55
N VAL A 124 5.99 -16.36 -18.56
CA VAL A 124 6.24 -14.92 -18.60
C VAL A 124 7.73 -14.62 -18.44
N LYS A 125 8.16 -13.48 -18.99
CA LYS A 125 9.49 -12.93 -18.70
C LYS A 125 9.42 -12.11 -17.43
N ILE A 126 10.23 -12.46 -16.45
CA ILE A 126 10.31 -11.76 -15.17
C ILE A 126 11.75 -11.30 -14.89
N GLU A 127 11.88 -10.17 -14.20
CA GLU A 127 13.16 -9.73 -13.66
C GLU A 127 13.33 -10.28 -12.24
N VAL A 128 14.43 -10.99 -12.02
CA VAL A 128 14.87 -11.54 -10.72
C VAL A 128 16.34 -11.19 -10.54
N ASP A 129 16.67 -10.45 -9.49
CA ASP A 129 18.03 -10.00 -9.16
C ASP A 129 18.78 -9.37 -10.37
N GLY A 130 18.08 -8.53 -11.14
CA GLY A 130 18.61 -7.85 -12.32
C GLY A 130 18.81 -8.75 -13.55
N LYS A 131 18.32 -10.00 -13.52
CA LYS A 131 18.35 -10.94 -14.65
C LYS A 131 16.94 -11.19 -15.15
N ILE A 132 16.80 -11.26 -16.47
CA ILE A 132 15.55 -11.60 -17.13
C ILE A 132 15.51 -13.12 -17.32
N ILE A 133 14.50 -13.77 -16.75
CA ILE A 133 14.26 -15.20 -16.90
C ILE A 133 12.85 -15.46 -17.44
N GLU A 134 12.67 -16.61 -18.09
CA GLU A 134 11.34 -17.12 -18.44
C GLU A 134 10.87 -18.06 -17.33
N ALA A 135 9.70 -17.79 -16.76
CA ALA A 135 9.14 -18.58 -15.67
C ALA A 135 7.63 -18.74 -15.82
N GLU A 136 7.12 -19.89 -15.41
CA GLU A 136 5.68 -20.13 -15.26
C GLU A 136 5.27 -19.69 -13.85
N LEU A 137 4.23 -18.85 -13.76
CA LEU A 137 3.67 -18.49 -12.46
C LEU A 137 2.78 -19.64 -11.97
N MET A 138 2.96 -20.05 -10.71
CA MET A 138 2.30 -21.23 -10.15
C MET A 138 1.23 -20.88 -9.13
N GLU A 139 1.54 -20.01 -8.16
CA GLU A 139 0.57 -19.59 -7.12
C GLU A 139 0.98 -18.28 -6.43
N ILE A 140 0.07 -17.74 -5.61
CA ILE A 140 0.35 -16.63 -4.68
C ILE A 140 0.08 -17.11 -3.26
N LEU A 141 1.06 -16.94 -2.38
CA LEU A 141 0.97 -17.32 -0.97
C LEU A 141 1.29 -16.14 -0.07
N ARG A 142 0.87 -16.23 1.19
CA ARG A 142 1.33 -15.30 2.25
C ARG A 142 2.61 -15.85 2.84
N CYS A 143 3.65 -15.01 2.90
CA CYS A 143 4.89 -15.33 3.60
C CYS A 143 4.62 -15.45 5.10
N SER A 144 4.99 -16.57 5.72
CA SER A 144 4.78 -16.82 7.15
C SER A 144 5.52 -15.82 8.06
N GLU A 145 6.70 -15.36 7.63
CA GLU A 145 7.56 -14.47 8.42
C GLU A 145 7.13 -13.00 8.31
N THR A 146 6.89 -12.53 7.08
CA THR A 146 6.62 -11.10 6.84
C THR A 146 5.13 -10.78 6.70
N ASN A 147 4.31 -11.80 6.45
CA ASN A 147 2.87 -11.71 6.19
C ASN A 147 2.50 -10.88 4.93
N TYR A 148 3.47 -10.58 4.06
CA TYR A 148 3.24 -10.05 2.70
C TYR A 148 3.08 -11.18 1.68
N LEU A 149 2.68 -10.85 0.46
CA LEU A 149 2.42 -11.79 -0.64
C LEU A 149 3.71 -12.17 -1.38
N LYS A 150 3.89 -13.46 -1.59
CA LYS A 150 4.89 -14.03 -2.50
C LYS A 150 4.19 -14.68 -3.69
N VAL A 151 4.79 -14.53 -4.86
CA VAL A 151 4.43 -15.23 -6.08
C VAL A 151 5.41 -16.37 -6.27
N ILE A 152 4.90 -17.59 -6.34
CA ILE A 152 5.69 -18.78 -6.62
C ILE A 152 5.72 -18.98 -8.12
N HIS A 153 6.90 -19.27 -8.66
CA HIS A 153 7.11 -19.52 -10.07
C HIS A 153 8.07 -20.69 -10.27
N SER A 154 8.18 -21.21 -11.49
CA SER A 154 8.96 -22.42 -11.79
C SER A 154 10.47 -22.32 -11.53
N GLN A 155 10.98 -21.14 -11.19
CA GLN A 155 12.39 -20.87 -10.90
C GLN A 155 12.63 -20.41 -9.46
N GLY A 156 11.60 -20.32 -8.61
CA GLY A 156 11.72 -19.81 -7.24
C GLY A 156 10.48 -19.08 -6.75
N GLU A 157 10.69 -18.09 -5.89
CA GLU A 157 9.65 -17.26 -5.33
C GLU A 157 10.10 -15.82 -5.21
N GLU A 158 9.18 -14.88 -5.44
CA GLU A 158 9.46 -13.46 -5.30
C GLU A 158 8.34 -12.75 -4.55
N TYR A 159 8.69 -11.68 -3.82
CA TYR A 159 7.65 -10.83 -3.25
C TYR A 159 6.87 -10.16 -4.38
N LEU A 160 5.55 -10.07 -4.22
CA LEU A 160 4.67 -9.40 -5.18
C LEU A 160 5.15 -7.98 -5.48
N SER A 161 5.64 -7.29 -4.44
CA SER A 161 6.18 -5.94 -4.58
C SER A 161 7.43 -5.84 -5.45
N LYS A 162 8.24 -6.89 -5.52
CA LYS A 162 9.52 -6.92 -6.23
C LYS A 162 9.45 -7.58 -7.61
N LEU A 163 8.46 -8.43 -7.85
CA LEU A 163 8.32 -9.16 -9.11
C LEU A 163 7.96 -8.21 -10.26
N GLU A 164 8.87 -7.97 -11.21
CA GLU A 164 8.57 -7.19 -12.41
C GLU A 164 8.37 -8.09 -13.63
N ILE A 165 7.24 -7.91 -14.32
CA ILE A 165 6.88 -8.70 -15.51
C ILE A 165 7.21 -7.87 -16.75
N ILE A 166 8.09 -8.40 -17.59
CA ILE A 166 8.57 -7.73 -18.79
C ILE A 166 7.66 -8.11 -19.96
N ARG A 167 7.01 -7.10 -20.53
CA ARG A 167 6.23 -7.24 -21.76
C ARG A 167 7.15 -7.06 -22.98
N LYS A 168 6.95 -7.89 -24.00
CA LYS A 168 7.52 -7.66 -25.33
C LYS A 168 6.83 -6.48 -26.01
#